data_AF-A0A6G2VG50-F1
#
_entry.id   AF-A0A6G2VG50-F1
#
_cell.length_a   1.000
_cell.length_b   1.000
_cell.length_c   1.000
_cell.angle_alpha   90.00
_cell.angle_beta   90.00
_cell.angle_gamma   90.00
#
_symmetry.space_group_name_H-M   'P 1'
#
loop_
_entity.id
_entity.type
_entity.pdbx_description
1 polymer ?
#
loop_
_entity_poly.entity_id
_entity_poly.type
_entity_poly.pdbx_seq_one_letter_code
_entity_poly.pdbx_strand_id
1 'polypeptide(L)'
;LGARFLDADGKPVGPGGGGLADLAEADLSGLDPRFADIDLVLASDVDNPLTGPKGAPEVYGRQKGATEADIATLDAALAHYASLLGPAQADLPGAGAAGGIGYGALVALGARFRPGIEVMLDVLGFAPALDRATFVITGEGSLDAQTLHGKAPAGVAAAARAAGLPVVAVCGRLALAPEA
;
A
#
# COMPACT_ATOMS: atom_id res chain seq x y z
N LEU A 1 5.87 9.38 -15.94
CA LEU A 1 6.77 10.22 -15.11
C LEU A 1 8.18 10.32 -15.70
N GLY A 2 8.41 9.91 -16.96
CA GLY A 2 9.71 9.99 -17.61
C GLY A 2 10.45 8.64 -17.73
N ALA A 3 10.12 7.66 -16.88
CA ALA A 3 10.60 6.29 -17.03
C ALA A 3 10.11 5.63 -18.33
N ARG A 4 10.92 4.73 -18.87
CA ARG A 4 10.63 3.94 -20.08
C ARG A 4 10.68 2.44 -19.74
N PHE A 5 9.66 1.72 -20.18
CA PHE A 5 9.52 0.28 -20.01
C PHE A 5 9.45 -0.35 -21.39
N LEU A 6 10.53 -1.02 -21.80
CA LEU A 6 10.78 -1.43 -23.17
C LEU A 6 10.82 -2.95 -23.32
N ASP A 7 10.29 -3.45 -24.44
CA ASP A 7 10.43 -4.84 -24.87
C ASP A 7 11.81 -5.12 -25.49
N ALA A 8 12.04 -6.36 -25.94
CA ALA A 8 13.31 -6.79 -26.52
C ALA A 8 13.67 -6.08 -27.85
N ASP A 9 12.68 -5.49 -28.54
CA ASP A 9 12.88 -4.70 -29.75
C ASP A 9 13.11 -3.21 -29.45
N GLY A 10 13.16 -2.82 -28.17
CA GLY A 10 13.31 -1.45 -27.72
C GLY A 10 12.05 -0.60 -27.85
N LYS A 11 10.87 -1.22 -27.99
CA LYS A 11 9.57 -0.51 -28.08
C LYS A 11 8.88 -0.52 -26.71
N PRO A 12 8.03 0.47 -26.41
CA PRO A 12 7.26 0.46 -25.18
C PRO A 12 6.38 -0.79 -25.05
N VAL A 13 6.40 -1.43 -23.89
CA VAL A 13 5.50 -2.55 -23.58
C VAL A 13 4.03 -2.11 -23.65
N GLY A 14 3.14 -3.07 -23.93
CA GLY A 14 1.70 -2.82 -23.98
C GLY A 14 1.13 -2.34 -22.63
N PRO A 15 0.01 -1.59 -22.65
CA PRO A 15 -0.62 -1.12 -21.42
C PRO A 15 -1.19 -2.29 -20.59
N GLY A 16 -1.27 -2.07 -19.28
CA GLY A 16 -1.79 -3.06 -18.32
C GLY A 16 -0.72 -4.04 -17.81
N GLY A 17 -1.10 -4.89 -16.86
CA GLY A 17 -0.16 -5.81 -16.21
C GLY A 17 0.36 -6.93 -17.12
N GLY A 18 -0.40 -7.32 -18.14
CA GLY A 18 0.00 -8.39 -19.07
C GLY A 18 1.23 -8.02 -19.92
N GLY A 19 1.34 -6.76 -20.37
CA GLY A 19 2.48 -6.30 -21.16
C GLY A 19 3.80 -6.32 -20.40
N LEU A 20 3.76 -6.37 -19.06
CA LEU A 20 4.97 -6.51 -18.24
C LEU A 20 5.65 -7.87 -18.44
N ALA A 21 4.97 -8.89 -18.98
CA ALA A 21 5.59 -10.17 -19.32
C ALA A 21 6.65 -10.03 -20.43
N ASP A 22 6.48 -9.06 -21.33
CA ASP A 22 7.39 -8.80 -22.45
C ASP A 22 8.47 -7.77 -22.12
N LEU A 23 8.50 -7.26 -20.89
CA LEU A 23 9.44 -6.24 -20.45
C LEU A 23 10.88 -6.77 -20.51
N ALA A 24 11.75 -6.12 -21.27
CA ALA A 24 13.17 -6.46 -21.34
C ALA A 24 14.03 -5.44 -20.58
N GLU A 25 13.64 -4.17 -20.57
CA GLU A 25 14.40 -3.09 -19.95
C GLU A 25 13.48 -2.08 -19.24
N ALA A 26 13.87 -1.68 -18.04
CA ALA A 26 13.26 -0.57 -17.32
C ALA A 26 14.29 0.55 -17.13
N ASP A 27 14.17 1.61 -17.94
CA ASP A 27 15.03 2.78 -17.88
C ASP A 27 14.39 3.89 -17.04
N LEU A 28 14.98 4.14 -15.87
CA LEU A 28 14.56 5.16 -14.93
C LEU A 28 15.34 6.49 -15.07
N SER A 29 16.35 6.56 -15.94
CA SER A 29 17.20 7.75 -16.09
C SER A 29 16.43 8.98 -16.59
N GLY A 30 15.32 8.76 -17.28
CA GLY A 30 14.41 9.81 -17.75
C GLY A 30 13.39 10.29 -16.72
N LEU A 31 13.36 9.74 -15.51
CA LEU A 31 12.43 10.18 -14.47
C LEU A 31 12.57 11.68 -14.18
N ASP A 32 11.42 12.33 -13.95
CA ASP A 32 11.39 13.76 -13.64
C ASP A 32 12.25 14.06 -12.40
N PRO A 33 13.30 14.89 -12.52
CA PRO A 33 14.28 15.09 -11.45
C PRO A 33 13.67 15.71 -10.19
N ARG A 34 12.48 16.35 -10.30
CA ARG A 34 11.78 16.91 -9.13
C ARG A 34 11.42 15.85 -8.09
N PHE A 35 11.28 14.58 -8.48
CA PHE A 35 11.03 13.50 -7.51
C PHE A 35 12.23 13.24 -6.58
N ALA A 36 13.45 13.62 -6.96
CA ALA A 36 14.62 13.50 -6.09
C ALA A 36 14.56 14.47 -4.89
N ASP A 37 13.83 15.58 -5.02
CA ASP A 37 13.72 16.62 -4.00
C ASP A 37 12.39 16.57 -3.22
N ILE A 38 11.56 15.54 -3.46
CA ILE A 38 10.24 15.39 -2.84
C ILE A 38 10.26 14.20 -1.87
N ASP A 39 9.84 14.44 -0.62
CA ASP A 39 9.50 13.34 0.31
C ASP A 39 8.15 12.74 -0.11
N LEU A 40 8.20 11.63 -0.85
CA LEU A 40 7.02 10.93 -1.31
C LEU A 40 6.60 9.87 -0.28
N VAL A 41 5.39 10.00 0.24
CA VAL A 41 4.81 9.03 1.17
C VAL A 41 3.79 8.16 0.44
N LEU A 42 4.04 6.85 0.39
CA LEU A 42 3.05 5.85 0.00
C LEU A 42 2.17 5.55 1.22
N ALA A 43 1.09 6.33 1.35
CA ALA A 43 0.06 6.10 2.37
C ALA A 43 -0.84 4.94 1.92
N SER A 44 -0.84 3.83 2.66
CA SER A 44 -1.69 2.68 2.33
C SER A 44 -2.18 1.96 3.57
N ASP A 45 -3.41 1.45 3.49
CA ASP A 45 -4.04 0.62 4.54
C ASP A 45 -3.85 -0.88 4.26
N VAL A 46 -3.01 -1.23 3.27
CA VAL A 46 -2.69 -2.60 2.90
C VAL A 46 -1.18 -2.76 2.87
N ASP A 47 -0.69 -3.85 3.45
CA ASP A 47 0.74 -4.18 3.54
C ASP A 47 1.15 -5.30 2.60
N ASN A 48 0.22 -5.78 1.76
CA ASN A 48 0.44 -6.87 0.82
C ASN A 48 1.69 -6.68 -0.05
N PRO A 49 2.52 -7.72 -0.23
CA PRO A 49 3.65 -7.69 -1.15
C PRO A 49 3.15 -7.61 -2.61
N LEU A 50 4.07 -7.43 -3.55
CA LEU A 50 3.74 -7.33 -4.96
C LEU A 50 3.15 -8.64 -5.50
N THR A 51 3.75 -9.78 -5.17
CA THR A 51 3.47 -11.09 -5.77
C THR A 51 3.29 -12.21 -4.72
N GLY A 52 2.90 -13.39 -5.17
CA GLY A 52 2.77 -14.60 -4.36
C GLY A 52 1.41 -14.75 -3.67
N PRO A 53 1.27 -15.66 -2.69
CA PRO A 53 -0.03 -16.03 -2.10
C PRO A 53 -0.76 -14.89 -1.37
N LYS A 54 -0.01 -13.85 -0.98
CA LYS A 54 -0.54 -12.61 -0.39
C LYS A 54 -0.35 -11.40 -1.32
N GLY A 55 0.11 -11.63 -2.55
CA GLY A 55 0.42 -10.62 -3.53
C GLY A 55 -0.80 -9.93 -4.11
N ALA A 56 -0.57 -8.86 -4.88
CA ALA A 56 -1.64 -8.05 -5.43
C ALA A 56 -2.60 -8.83 -6.34
N PRO A 57 -2.13 -9.71 -7.26
CA PRO A 57 -3.03 -10.49 -8.12
C PRO A 57 -3.89 -11.47 -7.33
N GLU A 58 -3.30 -12.21 -6.40
CA GLU A 58 -4.00 -13.24 -5.62
C GLU A 58 -5.10 -12.64 -4.74
N VAL A 59 -4.78 -11.55 -4.04
CA VAL A 59 -5.69 -10.93 -3.07
C VAL A 59 -6.75 -10.05 -3.73
N TYR A 60 -6.40 -9.33 -4.80
CA TYR A 60 -7.28 -8.32 -5.38
C TYR A 60 -7.72 -8.59 -6.82
N GLY A 61 -7.18 -9.60 -7.50
CA GLY A 61 -7.50 -9.90 -8.90
C GLY A 61 -8.97 -10.27 -9.09
N ARG A 62 -9.50 -11.19 -8.26
CA ARG A 62 -10.87 -11.71 -8.39
C ARG A 62 -11.94 -10.62 -8.31
N GLN A 63 -11.82 -9.69 -7.35
CA GLN A 63 -12.74 -8.56 -7.23
C GLN A 63 -12.62 -7.54 -8.37
N LYS A 64 -11.52 -7.56 -9.13
CA LYS A 64 -11.30 -6.75 -10.33
C LYS A 64 -11.65 -7.49 -11.63
N GLY A 65 -12.23 -8.69 -11.52
CA GLY A 65 -12.68 -9.49 -12.66
C GLY A 65 -11.62 -10.39 -13.30
N ALA A 66 -10.45 -10.57 -12.66
CA ALA A 66 -9.43 -11.48 -13.14
C ALA A 66 -9.84 -12.95 -12.90
N THR A 67 -9.67 -13.79 -13.91
CA THR A 67 -9.78 -15.25 -13.78
C THR A 67 -8.56 -15.83 -13.07
N GLU A 68 -8.60 -17.09 -12.64
CA GLU A 68 -7.43 -17.77 -12.06
C GLU A 68 -6.22 -17.79 -13.03
N ALA A 69 -6.48 -17.92 -14.34
CA ALA A 69 -5.44 -17.87 -15.37
C ALA A 69 -4.84 -16.45 -15.49
N ASP A 70 -5.68 -15.41 -15.40
CA ASP A 70 -5.21 -14.02 -15.39
C ASP A 70 -4.38 -13.75 -14.13
N ILE A 71 -4.80 -14.24 -12.96
CA ILE A 71 -4.06 -14.08 -11.70
C ILE A 71 -2.67 -14.68 -11.82
N ALA A 72 -2.55 -15.92 -12.32
CA ALA A 72 -1.26 -16.56 -12.52
C ALA A 72 -0.37 -15.78 -13.51
N THR A 73 -0.96 -15.28 -14.60
CA THR A 73 -0.25 -14.49 -15.61
C THR A 73 0.23 -13.15 -15.05
N LEU A 74 -0.62 -12.45 -14.30
CA LEU A 74 -0.30 -11.17 -13.68
C LEU A 74 0.76 -11.32 -12.59
N ASP A 75 0.70 -12.37 -11.78
CA ASP A 75 1.69 -12.63 -10.73
C ASP A 75 3.08 -12.90 -11.35
N ALA A 76 3.14 -13.72 -12.40
CA ALA A 76 4.37 -13.97 -13.13
C ALA A 76 4.92 -12.69 -13.80
N ALA A 77 4.06 -11.89 -14.44
CA ALA A 77 4.46 -10.64 -15.08
C ALA A 77 4.98 -9.60 -14.06
N LEU A 78 4.36 -9.50 -12.88
CA LEU A 78 4.83 -8.64 -11.81
C LEU A 78 6.13 -9.14 -11.16
N ALA A 79 6.32 -10.45 -11.04
CA ALA A 79 7.57 -11.03 -10.56
C ALA A 79 8.71 -10.74 -11.54
N HIS A 80 8.45 -10.85 -12.84
CA HIS A 80 9.39 -10.48 -13.89
C HIS A 80 9.73 -8.99 -13.84
N TYR A 81 8.72 -8.13 -13.75
CA TYR A 81 8.89 -6.69 -13.56
C TYR A 81 9.76 -6.36 -12.35
N ALA A 82 9.53 -7.02 -11.21
CA ALA A 82 10.35 -6.84 -10.02
C ALA A 82 11.80 -7.30 -10.21
N SER A 83 12.02 -8.39 -10.95
CA SER A 83 13.36 -8.91 -11.21
C SER A 83 14.26 -7.90 -11.94
N LEU A 84 13.67 -7.01 -12.76
CA LEU A 84 14.40 -6.00 -13.52
C LEU A 84 14.69 -4.71 -12.73
N LEU A 85 13.85 -4.39 -11.74
CA LEU A 85 13.93 -3.13 -10.99
C LEU A 85 14.47 -3.27 -9.56
N GLY A 86 14.29 -4.42 -8.92
CA GLY A 86 14.54 -4.58 -7.49
C GLY A 86 13.75 -5.73 -6.87
N PRO A 87 14.21 -6.99 -6.98
CA PRO A 87 13.45 -8.14 -6.48
C PRO A 87 13.21 -8.09 -4.97
N ALA A 88 14.15 -7.55 -4.19
CA ALA A 88 13.99 -7.45 -2.74
C ALA A 88 12.87 -6.48 -2.32
N GLN A 89 12.56 -5.51 -3.17
CA GLN A 89 11.55 -4.51 -2.91
C GLN A 89 10.12 -5.02 -3.17
N ALA A 90 9.97 -6.16 -3.85
CA ALA A 90 8.68 -6.79 -4.09
C ALA A 90 8.00 -7.24 -2.79
N ASP A 91 8.78 -7.55 -1.77
CA ASP A 91 8.30 -7.99 -0.45
C ASP A 91 8.07 -6.83 0.53
N LEU A 92 8.36 -5.58 0.13
CA LEU A 92 8.14 -4.44 1.01
C LEU A 92 6.64 -4.23 1.30
N PRO A 93 6.28 -3.80 2.52
CA PRO A 93 4.92 -3.43 2.86
C PRO A 93 4.33 -2.43 1.85
N GLY A 94 3.15 -2.76 1.33
CA GLY A 94 2.44 -1.92 0.38
C GLY A 94 2.97 -1.99 -1.05
N ALA A 95 3.96 -2.84 -1.36
CA ALA A 95 4.41 -3.05 -2.74
C ALA A 95 3.26 -3.50 -3.67
N GLY A 96 2.35 -4.32 -3.17
CA GLY A 96 1.15 -4.76 -3.90
C GLY A 96 0.02 -3.74 -3.97
N ALA A 97 0.15 -2.59 -3.28
CA ALA A 97 -0.91 -1.60 -3.21
C ALA A 97 -1.31 -1.13 -4.61
N ALA A 98 -2.63 -1.02 -4.80
CA ALA A 98 -3.25 -0.63 -6.07
C ALA A 98 -2.78 -1.44 -7.31
N GLY A 99 -2.43 -2.73 -7.13
CA GLY A 99 -2.03 -3.59 -8.24
C GLY A 99 -0.58 -3.39 -8.68
N GLY A 100 0.32 -3.06 -7.75
CA GLY A 100 1.75 -2.87 -8.01
C GLY A 100 2.18 -1.42 -8.25
N ILE A 101 1.24 -0.46 -8.20
CA ILE A 101 1.59 0.96 -8.17
C ILE A 101 2.45 1.28 -6.95
N GLY A 102 2.16 0.66 -5.81
CA GLY A 102 2.96 0.79 -4.59
C GLY A 102 4.43 0.44 -4.83
N TYR A 103 4.71 -0.71 -5.44
CA TYR A 103 6.07 -1.11 -5.82
C TYR A 103 6.74 -0.08 -6.76
N GLY A 104 6.02 0.41 -7.77
CA GLY A 104 6.53 1.48 -8.63
C GLY A 104 6.88 2.76 -7.86
N ALA A 105 6.05 3.16 -6.88
CA ALA A 105 6.35 4.31 -6.03
C ALA A 105 7.58 4.07 -5.15
N LEU A 106 7.70 2.90 -4.54
CA LEU A 106 8.82 2.54 -3.67
C LEU A 106 10.16 2.49 -4.44
N VAL A 107 10.17 1.85 -5.61
CA VAL A 107 11.40 1.55 -6.35
C VAL A 107 11.76 2.64 -7.34
N ALA A 108 10.79 3.14 -8.12
CA ALA A 108 11.07 4.15 -9.14
C ALA A 108 11.06 5.57 -8.59
N LEU A 109 10.20 5.88 -7.60
CA LEU A 109 10.04 7.24 -7.09
C LEU A 109 10.69 7.48 -5.72
N GLY A 110 11.31 6.45 -5.13
CA GLY A 110 11.95 6.55 -3.81
C GLY A 110 10.96 6.81 -2.67
N ALA A 111 9.69 6.43 -2.84
CA ALA A 111 8.68 6.64 -1.82
C ALA A 111 8.96 5.82 -0.56
N ARG A 112 8.51 6.32 0.59
CA ARG A 112 8.46 5.56 1.84
C ARG A 112 7.04 5.12 2.16
N PHE A 113 6.87 3.84 2.45
CA PHE A 113 5.60 3.32 2.93
C PHE A 113 5.28 3.88 4.32
N ARG A 114 4.02 4.29 4.52
CA ARG A 114 3.47 4.56 5.85
C ARG A 114 2.02 4.06 5.90
N PRO A 115 1.56 3.51 7.04
CA PRO A 115 0.14 3.22 7.24
C PRO A 115 -0.71 4.48 7.01
N GLY A 116 -1.80 4.35 6.25
CA GLY A 116 -2.63 5.49 5.87
C GLY A 116 -3.15 6.27 7.07
N ILE A 117 -3.57 5.56 8.13
CA ILE A 117 -4.02 6.21 9.37
C ILE A 117 -2.93 7.07 10.01
N GLU A 118 -1.68 6.62 10.08
CA GLU A 118 -0.61 7.43 10.70
C GLU A 118 -0.40 8.75 9.94
N VAL A 119 -0.42 8.68 8.60
CA VAL A 119 -0.34 9.88 7.75
C VAL A 119 -1.51 10.82 8.03
N MET A 120 -2.72 10.28 8.17
CA MET A 120 -3.90 11.09 8.50
C MET A 120 -3.83 11.73 9.89
N LEU A 121 -3.33 11.01 10.90
CA LEU A 121 -3.14 11.57 12.25
C LEU A 121 -2.16 12.74 12.24
N ASP A 122 -1.07 12.64 11.47
CA ASP A 122 -0.10 13.74 11.31
C ASP A 122 -0.73 14.94 10.61
N VAL A 123 -1.39 14.72 9.46
CA VAL A 123 -2.02 15.79 8.66
C VAL A 123 -3.10 16.52 9.44
N LEU A 124 -3.86 15.79 10.27
CA LEU A 124 -4.92 16.37 11.11
C LEU A 124 -4.39 17.03 12.39
N GLY A 125 -3.08 16.96 12.67
CA GLY A 125 -2.49 17.50 13.89
C GLY A 125 -3.04 16.79 15.14
N PHE A 126 -3.20 15.46 15.07
CA PHE A 126 -3.85 14.70 16.14
C PHE A 126 -3.04 14.70 17.44
N ALA A 127 -1.71 14.64 17.37
CA ALA A 127 -0.86 14.67 18.56
C ALA A 127 -1.04 15.96 19.40
N PRO A 128 -0.96 17.18 18.83
CA PRO A 128 -1.32 18.40 19.55
C PRO A 128 -2.74 18.43 20.12
N ALA A 129 -3.69 17.73 19.48
CA ALA A 129 -5.05 17.60 19.99
C ALA A 129 -5.10 16.67 21.23
N LEU A 130 -4.33 15.58 21.22
CA LEU A 130 -4.22 14.66 22.35
C LEU A 130 -3.63 15.32 23.59
N ASP A 131 -2.64 16.20 23.43
CA ASP A 131 -2.01 16.92 24.55
C ASP A 131 -3.01 17.73 25.40
N ARG A 132 -4.16 18.06 24.81
CA ARG A 132 -5.23 18.85 25.43
C ARG A 132 -6.44 17.99 25.83
N ALA A 133 -6.41 16.69 25.54
CA ALA A 133 -7.49 15.77 25.80
C ALA A 133 -7.31 15.07 27.16
N THR A 134 -8.41 14.69 27.77
CA THR A 134 -8.43 13.81 28.96
C THR A 134 -9.07 12.44 28.66
N PHE A 135 -9.66 12.30 27.47
CA PHE A 135 -10.42 11.15 27.02
C PHE A 135 -10.56 11.18 25.50
N VAL A 136 -10.56 10.01 24.86
CA VAL A 136 -10.66 9.88 23.40
C VAL A 136 -11.86 9.01 23.03
N ILE A 137 -12.66 9.47 22.07
CA ILE A 137 -13.70 8.68 21.43
C ILE A 137 -13.29 8.46 19.98
N THR A 138 -13.38 7.22 19.52
CA THR A 138 -13.18 6.85 18.11
C THR A 138 -14.31 5.94 17.64
N GLY A 139 -14.33 5.52 16.38
CA GLY A 139 -15.39 4.66 15.87
C GLY A 139 -15.41 4.46 14.37
N GLU A 140 -16.10 3.42 13.94
CA GLU A 140 -16.45 3.17 12.54
C GLU A 140 -17.73 2.34 12.44
N GLY A 141 -18.25 2.13 11.22
CA GLY A 141 -19.49 1.38 11.03
C GLY A 141 -19.44 -0.07 11.52
N SER A 142 -18.32 -0.78 11.26
CA SER A 142 -18.09 -2.17 11.64
C SER A 142 -16.70 -2.29 12.27
N LEU A 143 -16.64 -2.57 13.57
CA LEU A 143 -15.40 -2.89 14.27
C LEU A 143 -15.16 -4.40 14.10
N ASP A 144 -14.30 -4.77 13.15
CA ASP A 144 -14.03 -6.16 12.77
C ASP A 144 -12.52 -6.42 12.60
N ALA A 145 -12.14 -7.64 12.20
CA ALA A 145 -10.72 -7.99 12.09
C ALA A 145 -9.96 -7.04 11.15
N GLN A 146 -10.60 -6.45 10.13
CA GLN A 146 -9.93 -5.48 9.26
C GLN A 146 -9.62 -4.18 9.99
N THR A 147 -10.41 -3.79 10.98
CA THR A 147 -10.14 -2.63 11.83
C THR A 147 -8.75 -2.72 12.47
N LEU A 148 -8.40 -3.90 12.98
CA LEU A 148 -7.14 -4.16 13.65
C LEU A 148 -5.92 -4.05 12.73
N HIS A 149 -6.13 -4.15 11.41
CA HIS A 149 -5.07 -4.07 10.40
C HIS A 149 -4.84 -2.61 9.95
N GLY A 150 -4.85 -1.66 10.88
CA GLY A 150 -4.42 -0.28 10.60
C GLY A 150 -5.50 0.69 10.14
N LYS A 151 -6.79 0.41 10.40
CA LYS A 151 -7.85 1.39 10.14
C LYS A 151 -7.89 2.51 11.20
N ALA A 152 -8.70 3.52 10.89
CA ALA A 152 -8.81 4.74 11.70
C ALA A 152 -9.07 4.49 13.20
N PRO A 153 -10.02 3.63 13.62
CA PRO A 153 -10.25 3.41 15.05
C PRO A 153 -9.05 2.79 15.77
N ALA A 154 -8.37 1.84 15.13
CA ALA A 154 -7.19 1.20 15.71
C ALA A 154 -6.02 2.19 15.85
N GLY A 155 -5.75 3.00 14.82
CA GLY A 155 -4.68 4.01 14.89
C GLY A 155 -4.96 5.10 15.93
N VAL A 156 -6.20 5.59 16.02
CA VAL A 156 -6.60 6.55 17.07
C VAL A 156 -6.45 5.93 18.46
N ALA A 157 -6.90 4.69 18.64
CA ALA A 157 -6.78 3.98 19.92
C ALA A 157 -5.32 3.75 20.33
N ALA A 158 -4.46 3.38 19.37
CA ALA A 158 -3.02 3.21 19.61
C ALA A 158 -2.37 4.53 20.04
N ALA A 159 -2.65 5.63 19.33
CA ALA A 159 -2.12 6.96 19.64
C ALA A 159 -2.61 7.45 21.02
N ALA A 160 -3.91 7.28 21.33
CA ALA A 160 -4.46 7.63 22.64
C ALA A 160 -3.82 6.83 23.78
N ARG A 161 -3.64 5.51 23.60
CA ARG A 161 -2.96 4.64 24.57
C ARG A 161 -1.51 5.04 24.78
N ALA A 162 -0.78 5.38 23.72
CA ALA A 162 0.60 5.86 23.81
C ALA A 162 0.71 7.17 24.61
N ALA A 163 -0.32 8.02 24.55
CA ALA A 163 -0.44 9.24 25.36
C ALA A 163 -0.98 8.98 26.79
N GLY A 164 -1.25 7.73 27.17
CA GLY A 164 -1.81 7.38 28.48
C GLY A 164 -3.27 7.79 28.69
N LEU A 165 -4.00 8.07 27.59
CA LEU A 165 -5.38 8.52 27.66
C LEU A 165 -6.37 7.35 27.57
N PRO A 166 -7.46 7.37 28.36
CA PRO A 166 -8.56 6.43 28.17
C PRO A 166 -9.22 6.64 26.81
N VAL A 167 -9.51 5.55 26.12
CA VAL A 167 -10.14 5.55 24.79
C VAL A 167 -11.32 4.59 24.72
N VAL A 168 -12.40 5.03 24.08
CA VAL A 168 -13.59 4.21 23.80
C VAL A 168 -13.91 4.26 22.31
N ALA A 169 -14.23 3.10 21.74
CA ALA A 169 -14.77 3.00 20.39
C ALA A 169 -16.30 2.97 20.42
N VAL A 170 -16.93 3.73 19.53
CA VAL A 170 -18.37 3.68 19.24
C VAL A 170 -18.55 3.15 17.83
N CYS A 171 -19.19 2.00 17.69
CA CYS A 171 -19.36 1.35 16.39
C CYS A 171 -20.81 0.96 16.12
N GLY A 172 -21.21 0.91 14.85
CA GLY A 172 -22.52 0.42 14.45
C GLY A 172 -22.68 -1.09 14.68
N ARG A 173 -21.59 -1.84 14.48
CA ARG A 173 -21.50 -3.28 14.72
C ARG A 173 -20.14 -3.65 15.31
N LEU A 174 -20.14 -4.49 16.34
CA LEU A 174 -18.95 -5.10 16.90
C LEU A 174 -18.87 -6.57 16.44
N ALA A 175 -17.87 -6.90 15.64
CA ALA A 175 -17.59 -8.25 15.17
C ALA A 175 -16.20 -8.76 15.61
N LEU A 176 -15.55 -8.03 16.52
CA LEU A 176 -14.35 -8.47 17.22
C LEU A 176 -14.72 -9.33 18.43
N ALA A 177 -13.90 -10.33 18.71
CA ALA A 177 -13.99 -11.08 19.96
C ALA A 177 -13.55 -10.17 21.13
N PRO A 178 -14.09 -10.36 22.35
CA PRO A 178 -13.72 -9.56 23.52
C PRO A 178 -12.21 -9.54 23.84
N GLU A 179 -11.48 -10.57 23.41
CA GLU A 179 -10.05 -10.76 23.65
C GLU A 179 -9.14 -10.16 22.56
N ALA A 180 -9.72 -9.61 21.48
CA ALA A 180 -9.01 -9.12 20.29
C ALA A 180 -8.43 -7.70 20.46
#